data_AF-A0A897N233-F1
#
_entry.id   AF-A0A897N233-F1
#
_cell.length_a   1.000
_cell.length_b   1.000
_cell.length_c   1.000
_cell.angle_alpha   90.00
_cell.angle_beta   90.00
_cell.angle_gamma   90.00
#
_symmetry.space_group_name_H-M   'P 1'
#
loop_
_entity.id
_entity.type
_entity.pdbx_description
1 polymer ?
#
loop_
_entity_poly.entity_id
_entity_poly.type
_entity_poly.pdbx_seq_one_letter_code
_entity_poly.pdbx_strand_id
1 'polypeptide(L)'
;MTFVIGRGEGESLEKRPTGRLGTYRALDGSSGAPLYVDLDGPHAMLVVGKRGYGKSYTLGVIAEGLARAEGVAPVVIDPMGVFDTLAEQSRGDPVPAEVMTAPPVHPNALDPRSWCALLELSPESGAGALVWQAAGEHDSLTGMRRHVRDADAPGTDKRAAINHLDLADSWGIFDEEGVAAADLAGPAISVVDVSGLDSAPMNAVARAIGETLYRARVDRAIDRLPWVLIDEVHTFFDGVAAPALETILTRGRAPGVSLVMATQRPSAVPPVGVSQSDVIVSHRLTSGADIEALKATQPTYMDASLEERMPTETGDVIVVDDATETVHAATIRRRDTPHGGDSPRASDR
;
A
#
# COMPACT_ATOMS: atom_id res chain seq x y z
N MET A 1 -21.56 12.92 -20.36
CA MET A 1 -20.53 11.87 -20.42
C MET A 1 -19.96 11.74 -19.02
N THR A 2 -19.92 10.52 -18.48
CA THR A 2 -19.26 10.25 -17.19
C THR A 2 -17.81 9.96 -17.51
N PHE A 3 -16.90 10.84 -17.09
CA PHE A 3 -15.47 10.63 -17.24
C PHE A 3 -14.99 9.70 -16.11
N VAL A 4 -14.10 8.76 -16.45
CA VAL A 4 -13.59 7.73 -15.54
C VAL A 4 -12.06 7.87 -15.54
N ILE A 5 -11.51 8.20 -14.37
CA ILE A 5 -10.07 8.39 -14.18
C ILE A 5 -9.35 7.05 -14.40
N GLY A 6 -8.26 7.06 -15.14
CA GLY A 6 -7.46 5.88 -15.46
C GLY A 6 -7.99 5.05 -16.63
N ARG A 7 -9.01 5.54 -17.35
CA ARG A 7 -9.58 4.87 -18.54
C ARG A 7 -9.33 5.70 -19.79
N GLY A 8 -8.60 5.12 -20.74
CA GLY A 8 -8.19 5.80 -21.99
C GLY A 8 -9.36 6.25 -22.88
N GLU A 9 -9.11 7.26 -23.71
CA GLU A 9 -10.10 7.77 -24.67
C GLU A 9 -10.54 6.69 -25.67
N GLY A 10 -11.86 6.56 -25.86
CA GLY A 10 -12.44 5.64 -26.85
C GLY A 10 -12.65 4.20 -26.37
N GLU A 11 -12.26 3.86 -25.13
CA GLU A 11 -12.69 2.61 -24.51
C GLU A 11 -14.19 2.64 -24.22
N SER A 12 -14.90 1.56 -24.56
CA SER A 12 -16.37 1.54 -24.48
C SER A 12 -16.84 1.81 -23.04
N LEU A 13 -17.85 2.67 -22.88
CA LEU A 13 -18.59 2.88 -21.62
C LEU A 13 -19.48 1.67 -21.22
N GLU A 14 -19.23 0.48 -21.78
CA GLU A 14 -19.83 -0.76 -21.28
C GLU A 14 -19.57 -0.89 -19.77
N LYS A 15 -20.44 -1.61 -19.06
CA LYS A 15 -20.44 -1.73 -17.58
C LYS A 15 -19.20 -2.48 -17.05
N ARG A 16 -18.02 -1.89 -17.21
CA ARG A 16 -16.78 -2.30 -16.55
C ARG A 16 -16.77 -1.76 -15.12
N PRO A 17 -16.17 -2.47 -14.15
CA PRO A 17 -16.05 -2.00 -12.78
C PRO A 17 -15.51 -0.58 -12.71
N THR A 18 -16.19 0.25 -11.91
CA THR A 18 -15.77 1.63 -11.61
C THR A 18 -16.12 1.95 -10.17
N GLY A 19 -15.30 2.79 -9.53
CA GLY A 19 -15.53 3.26 -8.16
C GLY A 19 -15.84 4.74 -8.17
N ARG A 20 -16.90 5.16 -7.48
CA ARG A 20 -17.16 6.60 -7.34
C ARG A 20 -16.14 7.22 -6.38
N LEU A 21 -15.30 8.12 -6.88
CA LEU A 21 -14.29 8.83 -6.09
C LEU A 21 -14.85 10.12 -5.49
N GLY A 22 -15.74 10.82 -6.20
CA GLY A 22 -16.14 12.17 -5.81
C GLY A 22 -17.06 12.87 -6.79
N THR A 23 -16.89 14.18 -6.88
CA THR A 23 -17.49 15.06 -7.89
C THR A 23 -16.44 16.02 -8.43
N TYR A 24 -16.52 16.36 -9.70
CA TYR A 24 -15.75 17.48 -10.25
C TYR A 24 -16.03 18.77 -9.48
N ARG A 25 -15.03 19.64 -9.40
CA ARG A 25 -15.13 20.97 -8.80
C ARG A 25 -14.97 22.01 -9.89
N ALA A 26 -15.98 22.87 -10.07
CA ALA A 26 -15.89 24.01 -10.98
C ALA A 26 -14.98 25.10 -10.41
N LEU A 27 -14.57 26.05 -11.27
CA LEU A 27 -13.69 27.17 -10.89
C LEU A 27 -14.33 28.09 -9.83
N ASP A 28 -15.65 28.13 -9.77
CA ASP A 28 -16.42 28.87 -8.76
C ASP A 28 -16.61 28.10 -7.44
N GLY A 29 -16.02 26.89 -7.33
CA GLY A 29 -16.12 26.01 -6.17
C GLY A 29 -17.39 25.15 -6.13
N SER A 30 -18.30 25.26 -7.10
CA SER A 30 -19.51 24.45 -7.13
C SER A 30 -19.25 22.99 -7.52
N SER A 31 -20.10 22.08 -7.03
CA SER A 31 -20.03 20.66 -7.36
C SER A 31 -20.54 20.40 -8.78
N GLY A 32 -19.70 19.77 -9.59
CA GLY A 32 -20.00 19.32 -10.94
C GLY A 32 -20.48 17.86 -11.00
N ALA A 33 -20.23 17.21 -12.13
CA ALA A 33 -20.63 15.83 -12.36
C ALA A 33 -19.91 14.85 -11.41
N PRO A 34 -20.49 13.67 -11.12
CA PRO A 34 -19.79 12.61 -10.38
C PRO A 34 -18.49 12.19 -11.08
N LEU A 35 -17.45 11.97 -10.27
CA LEU A 35 -16.15 11.51 -10.69
C LEU A 35 -15.97 10.04 -10.30
N TYR A 36 -15.52 9.23 -11.24
CA TYR A 36 -15.25 7.80 -11.05
C TYR A 36 -13.80 7.47 -11.35
N VAL A 37 -13.30 6.38 -10.78
CA VAL A 37 -12.01 5.76 -11.09
C VAL A 37 -12.26 4.40 -11.74
N ASP A 38 -11.41 4.02 -12.69
CA ASP A 38 -11.39 2.68 -13.27
C ASP A 38 -10.95 1.67 -12.21
N LEU A 39 -11.70 0.56 -12.11
CA LEU A 39 -11.38 -0.55 -11.23
C LEU A 39 -11.23 -1.87 -12.02
N ASP A 40 -11.26 -1.79 -13.35
CA ASP A 40 -11.22 -2.94 -14.25
C ASP A 40 -9.78 -3.32 -14.58
N GLY A 41 -8.93 -2.31 -14.77
CA GLY A 41 -7.51 -2.46 -15.02
C GLY A 41 -6.66 -2.38 -13.74
N PRO A 42 -5.39 -2.81 -13.83
CA PRO A 42 -4.41 -2.57 -12.78
C PRO A 42 -3.89 -1.13 -12.80
N HIS A 43 -3.73 -0.56 -11.61
CA HIS A 43 -3.28 0.82 -11.42
C HIS A 43 -2.12 0.92 -10.42
N ALA A 44 -1.26 1.90 -10.64
CA ALA A 44 -0.34 2.42 -9.64
C ALA A 44 -0.83 3.83 -9.28
N MET A 45 -1.46 3.96 -8.11
CA MET A 45 -2.04 5.22 -7.67
C MET A 45 -1.21 5.84 -6.56
N LEU A 46 -1.05 7.17 -6.59
CA LEU A 46 -0.37 7.92 -5.54
C LEU A 46 -1.28 9.00 -4.95
N VAL A 47 -1.59 8.87 -3.66
CA VAL A 47 -2.39 9.80 -2.86
C VAL A 47 -1.48 10.61 -1.94
N VAL A 48 -1.39 11.92 -2.18
CA VAL A 48 -0.44 12.80 -1.48
C VAL A 48 -1.15 13.98 -0.84
N GLY A 49 -0.56 14.54 0.21
CA GLY A 49 -1.15 15.65 0.93
C GLY A 49 -0.63 15.80 2.35
N LYS A 50 -0.69 17.01 2.90
CA LYS A 50 -0.29 17.24 4.29
C LYS A 50 -1.22 16.55 5.29
N ARG A 51 -0.76 16.42 6.53
CA ARG A 51 -1.53 15.80 7.62
C ARG A 51 -2.89 16.49 7.81
N GLY A 52 -3.95 15.69 7.97
CA GLY A 52 -5.30 16.17 8.24
C GLY A 52 -6.09 16.63 7.01
N TYR A 53 -5.59 16.43 5.79
CA TYR A 53 -6.29 16.89 4.57
C TYR A 53 -7.15 15.84 3.88
N GLY A 54 -7.08 14.57 4.33
CA GLY A 54 -7.98 13.51 3.86
C GLY A 54 -7.34 12.40 3.03
N LYS A 55 -6.01 12.19 3.09
CA LYS A 55 -5.35 11.06 2.38
C LYS A 55 -5.93 9.69 2.74
N SER A 56 -5.89 9.32 4.03
CA SER A 56 -6.45 8.06 4.53
C SER A 56 -7.96 7.98 4.29
N TYR A 57 -8.63 9.13 4.31
CA TYR A 57 -10.05 9.23 3.94
C TYR A 57 -10.29 8.86 2.47
N THR A 58 -9.45 9.37 1.55
CA THR A 58 -9.47 9.01 0.13
C THR A 58 -9.17 7.53 -0.09
N LEU A 59 -8.17 6.97 0.60
CA LEU A 59 -7.93 5.52 0.57
C LEU A 59 -9.18 4.74 0.99
N GLY A 60 -9.87 5.16 2.05
CA GLY A 60 -11.13 4.55 2.49
C GLY A 60 -12.23 4.63 1.43
N VAL A 61 -12.36 5.77 0.75
CA VAL A 61 -13.31 5.93 -0.39
C VAL A 61 -12.99 4.98 -1.55
N ILE A 62 -11.70 4.79 -1.86
CA ILE A 62 -11.23 3.86 -2.89
C ILE A 62 -11.53 2.41 -2.45
N ALA A 63 -11.20 2.05 -1.20
CA ALA A 63 -11.47 0.73 -0.62
C ALA A 63 -12.96 0.38 -0.65
N GLU A 64 -13.85 1.31 -0.30
CA GLU A 64 -15.31 1.12 -0.42
C GLU A 64 -15.76 0.87 -1.87
N GLY A 65 -15.12 1.51 -2.85
CA GLY A 65 -15.38 1.28 -4.27
C GLY A 65 -14.94 -0.12 -4.71
N LEU A 66 -13.75 -0.54 -4.29
CA LEU A 66 -13.18 -1.86 -4.57
C LEU A 66 -14.01 -2.99 -3.96
N ALA A 67 -14.48 -2.84 -2.73
CA ALA A 67 -15.32 -3.84 -2.05
C ALA A 67 -16.66 -4.11 -2.76
N ARG A 68 -17.10 -3.16 -3.60
CA ARG A 68 -18.34 -3.23 -4.39
C ARG A 68 -18.09 -3.58 -5.85
N ALA A 69 -16.84 -3.71 -6.25
CA ALA A 69 -16.45 -4.08 -7.61
C ALA A 69 -16.29 -5.60 -7.73
N GLU A 70 -16.80 -6.15 -8.84
CA GLU A 70 -16.56 -7.54 -9.18
C GLU A 70 -15.14 -7.73 -9.73
N GLY A 71 -14.54 -8.90 -9.49
CA GLY A 71 -13.25 -9.26 -10.08
C GLY A 71 -12.01 -8.70 -9.38
N VAL A 72 -12.15 -7.84 -8.37
CA VAL A 72 -11.02 -7.32 -7.58
C VAL A 72 -10.96 -7.94 -6.18
N ALA A 73 -9.78 -7.84 -5.55
CA ALA A 73 -9.50 -8.24 -4.18
C ALA A 73 -8.76 -7.10 -3.43
N PRO A 74 -9.49 -6.29 -2.64
CA PRO A 74 -8.88 -5.18 -1.91
C PRO A 74 -8.15 -5.62 -0.64
N VAL A 75 -6.90 -5.19 -0.48
CA VAL A 75 -6.09 -5.42 0.72
C VAL A 75 -5.57 -4.08 1.21
N VAL A 76 -5.84 -3.72 2.46
CA VAL A 76 -5.36 -2.48 3.09
C VAL A 76 -4.30 -2.84 4.12
N ILE A 77 -3.07 -2.36 3.95
CA ILE A 77 -2.04 -2.44 4.99
C ILE A 77 -2.13 -1.18 5.83
N ASP A 78 -2.51 -1.35 7.10
CA ASP A 78 -2.84 -0.26 8.01
C ASP A 78 -1.81 -0.13 9.14
N PRO A 79 -0.78 0.72 8.98
CA PRO A 79 0.19 0.98 10.03
C PRO A 79 -0.34 1.94 11.11
N MET A 80 -1.48 2.60 10.89
CA MET A 80 -2.00 3.62 11.82
C MET A 80 -3.22 3.15 12.62
N GLY A 81 -3.83 2.02 12.25
CA GLY A 81 -4.99 1.44 12.93
C GLY A 81 -6.25 2.29 12.75
N VAL A 82 -6.46 2.87 11.57
CA VAL A 82 -7.58 3.78 11.25
C VAL A 82 -8.59 3.18 10.26
N PHE A 83 -8.28 2.02 9.69
CA PHE A 83 -9.09 1.34 8.67
C PHE A 83 -9.91 0.17 9.20
N ASP A 84 -9.78 -0.20 10.47
CA ASP A 84 -10.66 -1.16 11.17
C ASP A 84 -12.15 -0.77 11.03
N THR A 85 -12.44 0.53 11.05
CA THR A 85 -13.76 1.13 10.82
C THR A 85 -14.41 0.76 9.48
N LEU A 86 -13.66 0.24 8.49
CA LEU A 86 -14.23 -0.29 7.25
C LEU A 86 -15.10 -1.53 7.48
N ALA A 87 -14.85 -2.29 8.55
CA ALA A 87 -15.64 -3.45 8.94
C ALA A 87 -16.93 -3.08 9.70
N GLU A 88 -17.12 -1.80 10.04
CA GLU A 88 -18.35 -1.32 10.66
C GLU A 88 -19.48 -1.12 9.64
N GLN A 89 -20.69 -0.90 10.15
CA GLN A 89 -21.88 -0.74 9.31
C GLN A 89 -21.76 0.48 8.37
N SER A 90 -21.84 0.23 7.07
CA SER A 90 -21.91 1.28 6.06
C SER A 90 -23.30 1.93 5.98
N ARG A 91 -23.32 3.17 5.51
CA ARG A 91 -24.54 3.87 5.07
C ARG A 91 -24.86 3.41 3.64
N GLY A 92 -26.00 2.78 3.45
CA GLY A 92 -26.44 2.32 2.12
C GLY A 92 -25.89 0.94 1.78
N ASP A 93 -25.25 0.80 0.62
CA ASP A 93 -24.79 -0.50 0.15
C ASP A 93 -23.67 -1.06 1.05
N PRO A 94 -23.68 -2.38 1.35
CA PRO A 94 -22.66 -3.01 2.19
C PRO A 94 -21.24 -2.76 1.68
N VAL A 95 -20.31 -2.66 2.62
CA VAL A 95 -18.86 -2.64 2.38
C VAL A 95 -18.29 -3.80 3.20
N PRO A 96 -18.20 -5.01 2.63
CA PRO A 96 -17.66 -6.14 3.36
C PRO A 96 -16.16 -5.94 3.62
N ALA A 97 -15.74 -6.06 4.87
CA ALA A 97 -14.35 -5.98 5.28
C ALA A 97 -14.07 -6.93 6.46
N GLU A 98 -12.87 -7.47 6.49
CA GLU A 98 -12.36 -8.37 7.52
C GLU A 98 -11.03 -7.83 8.04
N VAL A 99 -10.88 -7.76 9.36
CA VAL A 99 -9.65 -7.25 10.00
C VAL A 99 -8.76 -8.42 10.41
N MET A 100 -7.52 -8.40 9.93
CA MET A 100 -6.46 -9.34 10.27
C MET A 100 -5.41 -8.62 11.10
N THR A 101 -5.37 -8.90 12.40
CA THR A 101 -4.37 -8.32 13.31
C THR A 101 -3.08 -9.13 13.25
N ALA A 102 -1.96 -8.48 12.94
CA ALA A 102 -0.62 -9.09 12.91
C ALA A 102 -0.58 -10.45 12.16
N PRO A 103 -0.87 -10.46 10.84
CA PRO A 103 -0.96 -11.70 10.08
C PRO A 103 0.36 -12.48 10.05
N PRO A 104 0.30 -13.83 9.99
CA PRO A 104 1.49 -14.66 9.96
C PRO A 104 2.30 -14.46 8.67
N VAL A 105 3.62 -14.44 8.81
CA VAL A 105 4.61 -14.31 7.76
C VAL A 105 5.37 -15.62 7.68
N HIS A 106 5.27 -16.29 6.55
CA HIS A 106 6.14 -17.42 6.28
C HIS A 106 7.61 -16.93 6.20
N PRO A 107 8.59 -17.55 6.88
CA PRO A 107 9.99 -17.14 6.83
C PRO A 107 10.60 -17.00 5.41
N ASN A 108 10.24 -17.89 4.49
CA ASN A 108 10.59 -17.82 3.06
C ASN A 108 10.01 -16.61 2.27
N ALA A 109 9.11 -15.81 2.86
CA ALA A 109 8.71 -14.54 2.26
C ALA A 109 9.85 -13.50 2.24
N LEU A 110 10.93 -13.78 2.97
CA LEU A 110 12.15 -13.01 2.99
C LEU A 110 13.26 -13.87 2.42
N ASP A 111 13.92 -13.39 1.38
CA ASP A 111 15.15 -14.01 0.90
C ASP A 111 16.29 -13.80 1.92
N PRO A 112 17.40 -14.57 1.84
CA PRO A 112 18.50 -14.48 2.79
C PRO A 112 19.04 -13.05 3.02
N ARG A 113 19.04 -12.21 1.98
CA ARG A 113 19.49 -10.82 2.11
C ARG A 113 18.51 -9.98 2.90
N SER A 114 17.21 -10.15 2.62
CA SER A 114 16.15 -9.50 3.38
C SER A 114 16.16 -9.92 4.85
N TRP A 115 16.48 -11.18 5.18
CA TRP A 115 16.66 -11.61 6.57
C TRP A 115 17.79 -10.84 7.29
N CYS A 116 18.95 -10.70 6.65
CA CYS A 116 20.03 -9.90 7.21
C CYS A 116 19.62 -8.43 7.40
N ALA A 117 18.99 -7.82 6.39
CA ALA A 117 18.54 -6.43 6.45
C ALA A 117 17.48 -6.20 7.55
N LEU A 118 16.51 -7.11 7.67
CA LEU A 118 15.45 -7.06 8.68
C LEU A 118 16.01 -7.08 10.11
N LEU A 119 17.09 -7.85 10.32
CA LEU A 119 17.75 -8.03 11.61
C LEU A 119 18.90 -7.04 11.84
N GLU A 120 19.09 -6.07 10.94
CA GLU A 120 20.18 -5.08 10.96
C GLU A 120 21.58 -5.72 11.01
N LEU A 121 21.73 -6.87 10.34
CA LEU A 121 22.98 -7.60 10.22
C LEU A 121 23.65 -7.32 8.87
N SER A 122 24.96 -7.06 8.88
CA SER A 122 25.75 -7.09 7.65
C SER A 122 25.94 -8.55 7.21
N PRO A 123 25.63 -8.92 5.95
CA PRO A 123 25.91 -10.25 5.41
C PRO A 123 27.39 -10.67 5.50
N GLU A 124 28.30 -9.70 5.59
CA GLU A 124 29.74 -9.92 5.70
C GLU A 124 30.19 -10.20 7.16
N SER A 125 29.34 -9.90 8.14
CA SER A 125 29.60 -10.24 9.53
C SER A 125 29.43 -11.73 9.78
N GLY A 126 30.13 -12.30 10.76
CA GLY A 126 29.98 -13.72 11.10
C GLY A 126 28.55 -14.10 11.46
N ALA A 127 27.86 -13.25 12.24
CA ALA A 127 26.45 -13.46 12.58
C ALA A 127 25.52 -13.33 11.35
N GLY A 128 25.75 -12.34 10.50
CA GLY A 128 24.96 -12.16 9.27
C GLY A 128 25.15 -13.29 8.27
N ALA A 129 26.37 -13.79 8.08
CA ALA A 129 26.64 -14.94 7.22
C ALA A 129 25.92 -16.21 7.72
N LEU A 130 25.89 -16.44 9.04
CA LEU A 130 25.17 -17.56 9.64
C LEU A 130 23.65 -17.44 9.43
N VAL A 131 23.08 -16.25 9.61
CA VAL A 131 21.64 -16.00 9.35
C VAL A 131 21.32 -16.17 7.87
N TRP A 132 22.18 -15.66 6.98
CA TRP A 132 22.01 -15.80 5.54
C TRP A 132 21.96 -17.27 5.12
N GLN A 133 22.90 -18.09 5.57
CA GLN A 133 22.95 -19.52 5.26
C GLN A 133 21.72 -20.24 5.83
N ALA A 134 21.38 -19.96 7.08
CA ALA A 134 20.21 -20.53 7.73
C ALA A 134 18.90 -20.21 6.97
N ALA A 135 18.71 -18.95 6.54
CA ALA A 135 17.55 -18.52 5.76
C ALA A 135 17.49 -19.14 4.35
N GLY A 136 18.64 -19.52 3.78
CA GLY A 136 18.70 -20.16 2.47
C GLY A 136 18.38 -21.65 2.49
N GLU A 137 18.53 -22.29 3.66
CA GLU A 137 18.40 -23.75 3.82
C GLU A 137 17.16 -24.17 4.63
N HIS A 138 16.55 -23.24 5.35
CA HIS A 138 15.43 -23.53 6.25
C HIS A 138 14.29 -22.52 6.11
N ASP A 139 13.09 -23.07 6.23
CA ASP A 139 11.79 -22.41 6.08
C ASP A 139 11.12 -22.04 7.41
N SER A 140 11.78 -22.34 8.53
CA SER A 140 11.29 -22.10 9.89
C SER A 140 12.36 -21.45 10.77
N LEU A 141 11.96 -20.57 11.69
CA LEU A 141 12.88 -20.00 12.68
C LEU A 141 13.53 -21.08 13.55
N THR A 142 12.81 -22.16 13.84
CA THR A 142 13.35 -23.33 14.56
C THR A 142 14.45 -24.02 13.76
N GLY A 143 14.24 -24.24 12.45
CA GLY A 143 15.25 -24.77 11.54
C GLY A 143 16.47 -23.86 11.45
N MET A 144 16.26 -22.56 11.28
CA MET A 144 17.33 -21.56 11.20
C MET A 144 18.19 -21.54 12.47
N ARG A 145 17.57 -21.53 13.64
CA ARG A 145 18.30 -21.58 14.93
C ARG A 145 19.10 -22.86 15.11
N ARG A 146 18.57 -24.01 14.67
CA ARG A 146 19.31 -25.28 14.69
C ARG A 146 20.54 -25.20 13.80
N HIS A 147 20.40 -24.73 12.56
CA HIS A 147 21.52 -24.53 11.63
C HIS A 147 22.64 -23.69 12.24
N VAL A 148 22.30 -22.54 12.83
CA VAL A 148 23.28 -21.65 13.48
C VAL A 148 24.01 -22.34 14.65
N ARG A 149 23.31 -23.15 15.45
CA ARG A 149 23.93 -23.89 16.57
C ARG A 149 24.92 -24.95 16.09
N ASP A 150 24.58 -25.65 15.02
CA ASP A 150 25.35 -26.78 14.48
C ASP A 150 26.51 -26.35 13.56
N ALA A 151 26.49 -25.13 13.03
CA ALA A 151 27.53 -24.60 12.14
C ALA A 151 28.95 -24.64 12.74
N ASP A 152 30.00 -24.82 11.94
CA ASP A 152 31.39 -24.66 12.43
C ASP A 152 31.81 -23.19 12.37
N ALA A 153 31.52 -22.45 13.44
CA ALA A 153 31.73 -21.01 13.53
C ALA A 153 32.05 -20.55 14.97
N PRO A 154 32.69 -19.37 15.15
CA PRO A 154 32.98 -18.83 16.47
C PRO A 154 31.73 -18.71 17.35
N GLY A 155 31.84 -19.09 18.62
CA GLY A 155 30.71 -19.06 19.55
C GLY A 155 30.14 -17.66 19.83
N THR A 156 30.90 -16.60 19.55
CA THR A 156 30.40 -15.21 19.57
C THR A 156 29.39 -14.96 18.45
N ASP A 157 29.69 -15.42 17.25
CA ASP A 157 28.90 -15.16 16.05
C ASP A 157 27.62 -15.98 16.08
N LYS A 158 27.70 -17.24 16.53
CA LYS A 158 26.51 -18.07 16.80
C LYS A 158 25.58 -17.42 17.81
N ARG A 159 26.10 -16.95 18.94
CA ARG A 159 25.28 -16.29 19.98
C ARG A 159 24.61 -15.03 19.45
N ALA A 160 25.34 -14.20 18.71
CA ALA A 160 24.77 -13.01 18.09
C ALA A 160 23.64 -13.40 17.11
N ALA A 161 23.89 -14.31 16.16
CA ALA A 161 22.87 -14.76 15.21
C ALA A 161 21.63 -15.33 15.91
N ILE A 162 21.79 -16.17 16.94
CA ILE A 162 20.67 -16.70 17.72
C ILE A 162 19.88 -15.58 18.42
N ASN A 163 20.56 -14.60 19.03
CA ASN A 163 19.86 -13.49 19.68
C ASN A 163 19.00 -12.69 18.69
N HIS A 164 19.48 -12.47 17.47
CA HIS A 164 18.69 -11.78 16.43
C HIS A 164 17.52 -12.65 15.94
N LEU A 165 17.69 -13.97 15.79
CA LEU A 165 16.58 -14.87 15.44
C LEU A 165 15.54 -14.96 16.57
N ASP A 166 15.97 -14.94 17.83
CA ASP A 166 15.06 -14.92 18.98
C ASP A 166 14.34 -13.57 19.10
N LEU A 167 14.95 -12.46 18.69
CA LEU A 167 14.26 -11.18 18.53
C LEU A 167 13.16 -11.27 17.47
N ALA A 168 13.45 -11.85 16.29
CA ALA A 168 12.44 -12.05 15.26
C ALA A 168 11.28 -12.94 15.73
N ASP A 169 11.59 -14.03 16.43
CA ASP A 169 10.60 -14.93 17.04
C ASP A 169 9.71 -14.19 18.05
N SER A 170 10.29 -13.26 18.82
CA SER A 170 9.56 -12.47 19.82
C SER A 170 8.53 -11.50 19.23
N TRP A 171 8.62 -11.17 17.93
CA TRP A 171 7.60 -10.38 17.26
C TRP A 171 6.29 -11.15 17.07
N GLY A 172 6.32 -12.49 17.14
CA GLY A 172 5.11 -13.33 17.07
C GLY A 172 4.43 -13.33 15.70
N ILE A 173 5.11 -12.85 14.65
CA ILE A 173 4.55 -12.80 13.30
C ILE A 173 5.04 -13.93 12.41
N PHE A 174 6.11 -14.64 12.74
CA PHE A 174 6.65 -15.69 11.87
C PHE A 174 6.02 -17.03 12.16
N ASP A 175 5.47 -17.67 11.12
CA ASP A 175 4.81 -18.96 11.20
C ASP A 175 5.04 -19.76 9.91
N GLU A 176 5.11 -21.10 9.97
CA GLU A 176 5.37 -21.96 8.82
C GLU A 176 4.20 -22.02 7.82
N GLU A 177 2.98 -21.66 8.23
CA GLU A 177 1.83 -21.61 7.31
C GLU A 177 1.78 -20.27 6.55
N GLY A 178 2.14 -19.16 7.21
CA GLY A 178 2.03 -17.81 6.66
C GLY A 178 0.60 -17.44 6.21
N VAL A 179 0.42 -16.23 5.66
CA VAL A 179 -0.84 -15.89 4.98
C VAL A 179 -0.86 -16.47 3.58
N ALA A 180 -1.94 -17.19 3.23
CA ALA A 180 -2.13 -17.68 1.89
C ALA A 180 -2.77 -16.59 1.00
N ALA A 181 -2.44 -16.62 -0.30
CA ALA A 181 -3.06 -15.70 -1.26
C ALA A 181 -4.59 -15.82 -1.29
N ALA A 182 -5.13 -17.01 -1.04
CA ALA A 182 -6.57 -17.25 -0.99
C ALA A 182 -7.27 -16.46 0.13
N ASP A 183 -6.58 -16.21 1.25
CA ASP A 183 -7.11 -15.45 2.39
C ASP A 183 -7.21 -13.95 2.07
N LEU A 184 -6.41 -13.48 1.11
CA LEU A 184 -6.35 -12.08 0.67
C LEU A 184 -7.04 -11.83 -0.68
N ALA A 185 -7.45 -12.89 -1.38
CA ALA A 185 -8.06 -12.81 -2.70
C ALA A 185 -9.60 -12.79 -2.66
N GLY A 186 -10.19 -12.51 -1.49
CA GLY A 186 -11.63 -12.42 -1.31
C GLY A 186 -12.26 -11.15 -1.93
N PRO A 187 -13.60 -11.10 -2.05
CA PRO A 187 -14.32 -9.87 -2.43
C PRO A 187 -14.37 -8.83 -1.30
N ALA A 188 -14.21 -9.26 -0.04
CA ALA A 188 -14.17 -8.37 1.11
C ALA A 188 -12.83 -7.64 1.17
N ILE A 189 -12.80 -6.46 1.79
CA ILE A 189 -11.55 -5.76 2.10
C ILE A 189 -10.82 -6.53 3.18
N SER A 190 -9.63 -7.03 2.90
CA SER A 190 -8.71 -7.54 3.92
C SER A 190 -7.97 -6.37 4.54
N VAL A 191 -8.37 -5.92 5.73
CA VAL A 191 -7.68 -4.88 6.50
C VAL A 191 -6.61 -5.55 7.35
N VAL A 192 -5.36 -5.41 6.93
CA VAL A 192 -4.18 -5.91 7.63
C VAL A 192 -3.70 -4.85 8.62
N ASP A 193 -4.06 -5.03 9.89
CA ASP A 193 -3.65 -4.15 10.97
C ASP A 193 -2.24 -4.52 11.46
N VAL A 194 -1.31 -3.60 11.24
CA VAL A 194 0.09 -3.68 11.66
C VAL A 194 0.48 -2.53 12.59
N SER A 195 -0.49 -1.78 13.10
CA SER A 195 -0.28 -0.59 13.92
C SER A 195 0.36 -0.86 15.28
N GLY A 196 0.22 -2.09 15.79
CA GLY A 196 0.86 -2.55 17.02
C GLY A 196 2.28 -3.10 16.84
N LEU A 197 2.80 -3.16 15.61
CA LEU A 197 4.11 -3.74 15.30
C LEU A 197 5.19 -2.67 15.19
N ASP A 198 6.41 -3.03 15.61
CA ASP A 198 7.59 -2.23 15.32
C ASP A 198 7.90 -2.21 13.81
N SER A 199 8.76 -1.28 13.38
CA SER A 199 9.07 -1.05 11.96
C SER A 199 9.52 -2.32 11.22
N ALA A 200 10.36 -3.14 11.84
CA ALA A 200 10.87 -4.38 11.25
C ALA A 200 9.76 -5.41 10.98
N PRO A 201 8.99 -5.89 11.99
CA PRO A 201 7.91 -6.84 11.74
C PRO A 201 6.80 -6.28 10.83
N MET A 202 6.47 -4.99 10.94
CA MET A 202 5.56 -4.30 10.02
C MET A 202 6.03 -4.40 8.56
N ASN A 203 7.32 -4.17 8.31
CA ASN A 203 7.92 -4.30 6.98
C ASN A 203 7.93 -5.75 6.48
N ALA A 204 8.17 -6.73 7.35
CA ALA A 204 8.12 -8.14 6.99
C ALA A 204 6.72 -8.56 6.53
N VAL A 205 5.66 -8.10 7.21
CA VAL A 205 4.27 -8.34 6.81
C VAL A 205 3.97 -7.74 5.43
N ALA A 206 4.31 -6.47 5.21
CA ALA A 206 4.07 -5.83 3.92
C ALA A 206 4.84 -6.50 2.77
N ARG A 207 6.08 -6.92 3.03
CA ARG A 207 6.91 -7.70 2.09
C ARG A 207 6.23 -9.01 1.71
N ALA A 208 5.70 -9.74 2.69
CA ALA A 208 5.05 -11.03 2.49
C ALA A 208 3.74 -10.90 1.71
N ILE A 209 2.90 -9.91 2.04
CA ILE A 209 1.63 -9.66 1.34
C ILE A 209 1.88 -9.30 -0.13
N GLY A 210 2.78 -8.34 -0.37
CA GLY A 210 3.09 -7.90 -1.73
C GLY A 210 3.60 -9.03 -2.60
N GLU A 211 4.52 -9.85 -2.09
CA GLU A 211 5.07 -10.99 -2.83
C GLU A 211 4.05 -12.11 -3.03
N THR A 212 3.27 -12.44 -2.00
CA THR A 212 2.26 -13.50 -2.06
C THR A 212 1.22 -13.20 -3.14
N LEU A 213 0.68 -11.98 -3.15
CA LEU A 213 -0.30 -11.54 -4.15
C LEU A 213 0.30 -11.47 -5.55
N TYR A 214 1.53 -10.93 -5.68
CA TYR A 214 2.22 -10.86 -6.96
C TYR A 214 2.48 -12.24 -7.56
N ARG A 215 3.08 -13.16 -6.79
CA ARG A 215 3.36 -14.53 -7.22
C ARG A 215 2.07 -15.28 -7.56
N ALA A 216 1.05 -15.17 -6.71
CA ALA A 216 -0.24 -15.82 -6.97
C ALA A 216 -0.88 -15.37 -8.29
N ARG A 217 -0.71 -14.11 -8.69
CA ARG A 217 -1.18 -13.63 -10.00
C ARG A 217 -0.31 -14.06 -11.17
N VAL A 218 1.01 -14.09 -11.01
CA VAL A 218 1.94 -14.63 -12.02
C VAL A 218 1.65 -16.11 -12.28
N ASP A 219 1.45 -16.88 -11.21
CA ASP A 219 1.20 -18.32 -11.25
C ASP A 219 -0.26 -18.67 -11.55
N ARG A 220 -1.14 -17.67 -11.65
CA ARG A 220 -2.59 -17.81 -11.86
C ARG A 220 -3.28 -18.67 -10.79
N ALA A 221 -2.80 -18.58 -9.55
CA ALA A 221 -3.37 -19.26 -8.39
C ALA A 221 -4.63 -18.56 -7.84
N ILE A 222 -4.82 -17.27 -8.17
CA ILE A 222 -6.02 -16.49 -7.83
C ILE A 222 -6.58 -15.81 -9.07
N ASP A 223 -7.91 -15.74 -9.19
CA ASP A 223 -8.58 -15.15 -10.36
C ASP A 223 -8.82 -13.64 -10.21
N ARG A 224 -9.05 -13.16 -8.98
CA ARG A 224 -9.32 -11.75 -8.68
C ARG A 224 -8.05 -10.93 -8.75
N LEU A 225 -8.17 -9.69 -9.22
CA LEU A 225 -7.08 -8.71 -9.33
C LEU A 225 -6.83 -8.05 -7.98
N PRO A 226 -5.67 -8.25 -7.34
CA PRO A 226 -5.39 -7.64 -6.04
C PRO A 226 -5.16 -6.15 -6.17
N TRP A 227 -5.72 -5.41 -5.22
CA TRP A 227 -5.45 -3.99 -5.01
C TRP A 227 -4.86 -3.82 -3.62
N VAL A 228 -3.56 -3.53 -3.54
CA VAL A 228 -2.86 -3.29 -2.28
C VAL A 228 -2.87 -1.80 -1.99
N LEU A 229 -3.55 -1.38 -0.93
CA LEU A 229 -3.61 0.00 -0.46
C LEU A 229 -2.71 0.12 0.76
N ILE A 230 -1.79 1.08 0.77
CA ILE A 230 -0.85 1.28 1.87
C ILE A 230 -0.89 2.74 2.29
N ASP A 231 -1.29 2.99 3.54
CA ASP A 231 -1.16 4.32 4.14
C ASP A 231 0.25 4.53 4.70
N GLU A 232 0.70 5.79 4.70
CA GLU A 232 2.07 6.18 5.04
C GLU A 232 3.16 5.31 4.36
N VAL A 233 2.98 4.98 3.07
CA VAL A 233 3.82 4.03 2.31
C VAL A 233 5.33 4.31 2.40
N HIS A 234 5.72 5.56 2.65
CA HIS A 234 7.12 5.95 2.80
C HIS A 234 7.86 5.20 3.91
N THR A 235 7.15 4.67 4.91
CA THR A 235 7.76 3.85 5.99
C THR A 235 8.23 2.46 5.53
N PHE A 236 7.81 2.03 4.32
CA PHE A 236 8.10 0.72 3.76
C PHE A 236 9.20 0.73 2.70
N PHE A 237 9.46 1.88 2.07
CA PHE A 237 10.44 2.00 0.98
C PHE A 237 11.90 2.01 1.44
N ASP A 238 12.17 2.28 2.73
CA ASP A 238 13.50 2.14 3.33
C ASP A 238 13.71 0.76 3.98
N GLY A 239 12.70 -0.11 3.98
CA GLY A 239 12.71 -1.40 4.65
C GLY A 239 12.68 -2.60 3.69
N VAL A 240 12.53 -3.80 4.27
CA VAL A 240 12.55 -5.04 3.48
C VAL A 240 11.35 -5.21 2.55
N ALA A 241 10.30 -4.41 2.69
CA ALA A 241 9.13 -4.40 1.81
C ALA A 241 9.42 -3.78 0.43
N ALA A 242 10.39 -2.86 0.34
CA ALA A 242 10.64 -2.07 -0.86
C ALA A 242 10.78 -2.91 -2.15
N PRO A 243 11.54 -4.03 -2.20
CA PRO A 243 11.68 -4.80 -3.43
C PRO A 243 10.35 -5.39 -3.96
N ALA A 244 9.43 -5.78 -3.06
CA ALA A 244 8.12 -6.29 -3.47
C ALA A 244 7.23 -5.15 -3.99
N LEU A 245 7.24 -4.00 -3.32
CA LEU A 245 6.48 -2.82 -3.76
C LEU A 245 6.97 -2.29 -5.11
N GLU A 246 8.30 -2.21 -5.31
CA GLU A 246 8.90 -1.83 -6.59
C GLU A 246 8.59 -2.84 -7.70
N THR A 247 8.54 -4.13 -7.37
CA THR A 247 8.12 -5.18 -8.31
C THR A 247 6.67 -4.97 -8.75
N ILE A 248 5.77 -4.65 -7.82
CA ILE A 248 4.37 -4.34 -8.16
C ILE A 248 4.29 -3.06 -9.01
N LEU A 249 5.02 -2.00 -8.65
CA LEU A 249 5.04 -0.75 -9.41
C LEU A 249 5.51 -0.95 -10.86
N THR A 250 6.58 -1.71 -11.06
CA THR A 250 7.22 -1.84 -12.38
C THR A 250 6.69 -2.99 -13.22
N ARG A 251 6.14 -4.02 -12.58
CA ARG A 251 5.74 -5.27 -13.23
C ARG A 251 4.34 -5.73 -12.86
N GLY A 252 3.60 -5.02 -12.02
CA GLY A 252 2.25 -5.38 -11.56
C GLY A 252 1.17 -5.28 -12.63
N ARG A 253 1.36 -4.45 -13.66
CA ARG A 253 0.40 -4.28 -14.75
C ARG A 253 0.10 -5.57 -15.52
N ALA A 254 1.12 -6.37 -15.84
CA ALA A 254 0.93 -7.62 -16.58
C ALA A 254 0.19 -8.73 -15.80
N PRO A 255 0.55 -9.04 -14.54
CA PRO A 255 -0.20 -9.98 -13.71
C PRO A 255 -1.52 -9.40 -13.16
N GLY A 256 -1.70 -8.07 -13.21
CA GLY A 256 -2.93 -7.42 -12.74
C GLY A 256 -2.93 -7.23 -11.21
N VAL A 257 -1.85 -6.67 -10.67
CA VAL A 257 -1.71 -6.31 -9.26
C VAL A 257 -1.55 -4.80 -9.16
N SER A 258 -2.51 -4.15 -8.51
CA SER A 258 -2.52 -2.70 -8.30
C SER A 258 -1.87 -2.33 -6.97
N LEU A 259 -1.24 -1.15 -6.94
CA LEU A 259 -0.71 -0.54 -5.72
C LEU A 259 -1.26 0.88 -5.57
N VAL A 260 -1.92 1.15 -4.45
CA VAL A 260 -2.39 2.48 -4.07
C VAL A 260 -1.56 2.95 -2.88
N MET A 261 -0.70 3.93 -3.14
CA MET A 261 0.24 4.48 -2.19
C MET A 261 -0.33 5.76 -1.60
N ALA A 262 -0.45 5.87 -0.27
CA ALA A 262 -0.69 7.15 0.37
C ALA A 262 0.50 7.59 1.21
N THR A 263 0.87 8.86 1.11
CA THR A 263 1.96 9.42 1.92
C THR A 263 1.81 10.92 2.11
N GLN A 264 2.25 11.41 3.26
CA GLN A 264 2.40 12.86 3.47
C GLN A 264 3.76 13.41 3.02
N ARG A 265 4.69 12.53 2.63
CA ARG A 265 6.06 12.86 2.22
C ARG A 265 6.32 12.29 0.82
N PRO A 266 5.81 12.92 -0.25
CA PRO A 266 6.10 12.45 -1.61
C PRO A 266 7.60 12.44 -1.92
N SER A 267 8.38 13.35 -1.34
CA SER A 267 9.85 13.36 -1.45
C SER A 267 10.56 12.13 -0.84
N ALA A 268 9.88 11.36 0.01
CA ALA A 268 10.39 10.12 0.61
C ALA A 268 9.95 8.86 -0.17
N VAL A 269 9.17 9.01 -1.24
CA VAL A 269 8.83 7.91 -2.15
C VAL A 269 9.92 7.80 -3.20
N PRO A 270 10.41 6.59 -3.54
CA PRO A 270 11.43 6.45 -4.57
C PRO A 270 10.92 6.97 -5.92
N PRO A 271 11.79 7.48 -6.81
CA PRO A 271 11.38 8.04 -8.10
C PRO A 271 10.52 7.09 -8.94
N VAL A 272 10.75 5.78 -8.83
CA VAL A 272 9.93 4.75 -9.51
C VAL A 272 8.48 4.75 -9.03
N GLY A 273 8.22 5.01 -7.75
CA GLY A 273 6.85 5.10 -7.23
C GLY A 273 6.07 6.25 -7.87
N VAL A 274 6.69 7.43 -7.99
CA VAL A 274 6.00 8.59 -8.59
C VAL A 274 5.89 8.45 -10.10
N SER A 275 6.96 8.03 -10.78
CA SER A 275 6.99 7.92 -12.25
C SER A 275 6.18 6.74 -12.82
N GLN A 276 5.91 5.70 -12.03
CA GLN A 276 5.01 4.62 -12.44
C GLN A 276 3.56 4.88 -12.06
N SER A 277 3.26 5.95 -11.31
CA SER A 277 1.89 6.25 -10.92
C SER A 277 1.10 6.82 -12.10
N ASP A 278 0.10 6.08 -12.57
CA ASP A 278 -0.77 6.49 -13.67
C ASP A 278 -1.93 7.38 -13.19
N VAL A 279 -2.24 7.34 -11.89
CA VAL A 279 -3.18 8.27 -11.24
C VAL A 279 -2.57 8.91 -10.01
N ILE A 280 -2.53 10.24 -9.95
CA ILE A 280 -2.11 10.98 -8.76
C ILE A 280 -3.29 11.76 -8.19
N VAL A 281 -3.61 11.51 -6.92
CA VAL A 281 -4.60 12.27 -6.16
C VAL A 281 -3.88 13.15 -5.17
N SER A 282 -3.71 14.42 -5.53
CA SER A 282 -3.05 15.43 -4.71
C SER A 282 -4.07 16.24 -3.92
N HIS A 283 -4.11 16.00 -2.60
CA HIS A 283 -4.68 16.93 -1.63
C HIS A 283 -3.74 18.13 -1.47
N ARG A 284 -4.04 19.02 -0.51
CA ARG A 284 -3.19 20.19 -0.27
C ARG A 284 -1.76 19.78 0.14
N LEU A 285 -0.80 20.29 -0.61
CA LEU A 285 0.63 20.31 -0.30
C LEU A 285 1.04 21.76 -0.04
N THR A 286 1.93 21.96 0.92
CA THR A 286 2.45 23.29 1.28
C THR A 286 3.97 23.37 1.22
N SER A 287 4.63 22.23 1.09
CA SER A 287 6.08 22.12 1.00
C SER A 287 6.50 22.28 -0.46
N GLY A 288 7.34 23.27 -0.76
CA GLY A 288 7.88 23.46 -2.11
C GLY A 288 8.66 22.23 -2.58
N ALA A 289 9.44 21.60 -1.69
CA ALA A 289 10.17 20.38 -2.03
C ALA A 289 9.25 19.22 -2.45
N ASP A 290 8.09 19.08 -1.80
CA ASP A 290 7.12 18.04 -2.14
C ASP A 290 6.37 18.32 -3.44
N ILE A 291 6.08 19.60 -3.72
CA ILE A 291 5.50 20.03 -5.00
C ILE A 291 6.51 19.80 -6.13
N GLU A 292 7.77 20.16 -5.93
CA GLU A 292 8.84 19.95 -6.92
C GLU A 292 9.13 18.47 -7.13
N ALA A 293 9.09 17.63 -6.08
CA ALA A 293 9.24 16.18 -6.23
C ALA A 293 8.16 15.58 -7.14
N LEU A 294 6.92 16.05 -7.04
CA LEU A 294 5.85 15.67 -7.95
C LEU A 294 6.12 16.20 -9.36
N LYS A 295 6.42 17.49 -9.53
CA LYS A 295 6.68 18.07 -10.86
C LYS A 295 7.86 17.40 -11.59
N ALA A 296 8.96 17.12 -10.89
CA ALA A 296 10.20 16.63 -11.47
C ALA A 296 10.10 15.24 -12.12
N THR A 297 9.08 14.47 -11.75
CA THR A 297 8.84 13.11 -12.24
C THR A 297 7.64 13.03 -13.19
N GLN A 298 6.97 14.16 -13.44
CA GLN A 298 5.73 14.22 -14.20
C GLN A 298 5.92 14.79 -15.61
N PRO A 299 5.00 14.48 -16.54
CA PRO A 299 5.08 14.98 -17.91
C PRO A 299 4.92 16.51 -18.00
N THR A 300 5.50 17.10 -19.04
CA THR A 300 5.54 18.55 -19.28
C THR A 300 4.15 19.22 -19.37
N TYR A 301 3.08 18.47 -19.66
CA TYR A 301 1.72 19.02 -19.68
C TYR A 301 1.24 19.52 -18.30
N MET A 302 1.95 19.18 -17.21
CA MET A 302 1.62 19.59 -15.84
C MET A 302 2.28 20.90 -15.38
N ASP A 303 3.33 21.36 -16.07
CA ASP A 303 4.23 22.43 -15.58
C ASP A 303 3.55 23.78 -15.32
N ALA A 304 2.47 24.10 -16.04
CA ALA A 304 1.85 25.42 -15.95
C ALA A 304 0.72 25.52 -14.91
N SER A 305 0.28 24.44 -14.23
CA SER A 305 -1.02 24.48 -13.54
C SER A 305 -1.11 23.84 -12.15
N LEU A 306 -0.10 23.11 -11.67
CA LEU A 306 -0.27 22.36 -10.41
C LEU A 306 -0.40 23.28 -9.19
N GLU A 307 0.53 24.24 -9.03
CA GLU A 307 0.55 25.17 -7.90
C GLU A 307 -0.69 26.07 -7.87
N GLU A 308 -1.07 26.62 -9.02
CA GLU A 308 -2.24 27.50 -9.14
C GLU A 308 -3.56 26.76 -8.85
N ARG A 309 -3.61 25.46 -9.12
CA ARG A 309 -4.81 24.63 -8.93
C ARG A 309 -4.82 23.88 -7.60
N MET A 310 -3.77 24.02 -6.77
CA MET A 310 -3.69 23.31 -5.49
C MET A 310 -4.94 23.57 -4.64
N PRO A 311 -5.57 22.52 -4.10
CA PRO A 311 -6.76 22.66 -3.28
C PRO A 311 -6.43 23.38 -1.96
N THR A 312 -7.36 24.24 -1.51
CA THR A 312 -7.24 24.95 -0.23
C THR A 312 -8.00 24.24 0.89
N GLU A 313 -9.18 23.70 0.57
CA GLU A 313 -10.12 23.05 1.48
C GLU A 313 -9.78 21.58 1.74
N THR A 314 -10.26 21.06 2.86
CA THR A 314 -10.09 19.64 3.21
C THR A 314 -11.02 18.78 2.37
N GLY A 315 -10.51 17.67 1.83
CA GLY A 315 -11.27 16.78 0.93
C GLY A 315 -11.32 17.23 -0.53
N ASP A 316 -10.84 18.43 -0.83
CA ASP A 316 -10.62 18.86 -2.20
C ASP A 316 -9.26 18.35 -2.71
N VAL A 317 -9.24 17.93 -3.97
CA VAL A 317 -8.09 17.29 -4.61
C VAL A 317 -7.89 17.80 -6.04
N ILE A 318 -6.64 17.70 -6.49
CA ILE A 318 -6.29 17.64 -7.90
C ILE A 318 -6.00 16.20 -8.25
N VAL A 319 -6.66 15.70 -9.30
CA VAL A 319 -6.44 14.37 -9.85
C VAL A 319 -5.72 14.52 -11.19
N VAL A 320 -4.53 13.92 -11.28
CA VAL A 320 -3.78 13.77 -12.52
C VAL A 320 -4.08 12.38 -13.05
N ASP A 321 -4.44 12.30 -14.32
CA ASP A 321 -4.73 11.06 -15.03
C ASP A 321 -3.78 10.96 -16.22
N ASP A 322 -2.83 10.03 -16.15
CA ASP A 322 -1.86 9.77 -17.23
C ASP A 322 -2.53 9.09 -18.44
N ALA A 323 -3.57 8.27 -18.21
CA ALA A 323 -4.25 7.53 -19.27
C ALA A 323 -4.92 8.43 -20.31
N THR A 324 -5.31 9.64 -19.89
CA THR A 324 -5.96 10.66 -20.73
C THR A 324 -5.16 11.95 -20.81
N GLU A 325 -3.98 12.03 -20.18
CA GLU A 325 -3.14 13.23 -20.08
C GLU A 325 -3.90 14.46 -19.54
N THR A 326 -4.79 14.27 -18.55
CA THR A 326 -5.66 15.33 -18.03
C THR A 326 -5.48 15.60 -16.54
N VAL A 327 -5.84 16.83 -16.14
CA VAL A 327 -5.81 17.27 -14.74
C VAL A 327 -7.18 17.79 -14.33
N HIS A 328 -7.73 17.24 -13.26
CA HIS A 328 -9.07 17.48 -12.79
C HIS A 328 -9.08 18.07 -11.38
N ALA A 329 -9.87 19.10 -11.15
CA ALA A 329 -10.22 19.53 -9.79
C ALA A 329 -11.46 18.78 -9.33
N ALA A 330 -11.42 18.24 -8.12
CA ALA A 330 -12.51 17.43 -7.58
C ALA A 330 -12.62 17.56 -6.07
N THR A 331 -13.77 17.14 -5.55
CA THR A 331 -14.02 16.96 -4.12
C THR A 331 -14.30 15.48 -3.88
N ILE A 332 -13.57 14.88 -2.93
CA ILE A 332 -13.75 13.49 -2.53
C ILE A 332 -15.13 13.32 -1.92
N ARG A 333 -15.86 12.27 -2.33
CA ARG A 333 -17.20 12.00 -1.77
C ARG A 333 -17.10 11.67 -0.29
N ARG A 334 -18.21 11.75 0.44
CA ARG A 334 -18.27 11.22 1.79
C ARG A 334 -18.13 9.69 1.77
N ARG A 335 -17.39 9.16 2.74
CA ARG A 335 -17.36 7.73 3.07
C ARG A 335 -18.75 7.28 3.53
N ASP A 336 -19.10 6.07 3.14
CA ASP A 336 -20.31 5.41 3.62
C ASP A 336 -20.04 4.69 4.94
N THR A 337 -18.81 4.24 5.15
CA THR A 337 -18.30 3.68 6.42
C THR A 337 -17.82 4.78 7.37
N PRO A 338 -17.81 4.53 8.69
CA PRO A 338 -17.16 5.41 9.67
C PRO A 338 -15.65 5.59 9.39
N HIS A 339 -15.02 6.62 9.97
CA HIS A 339 -13.58 6.86 9.81
C HIS A 339 -12.88 7.07 11.16
N GLY A 340 -11.79 6.33 11.40
CA GLY A 340 -11.01 6.40 12.66
C GLY A 340 -9.98 7.54 12.73
N GLY A 341 -9.82 8.34 11.68
CA GLY A 341 -8.74 9.32 11.55
C GLY A 341 -8.93 10.66 12.28
N ASP A 342 -9.99 10.82 13.08
CA ASP A 342 -10.21 12.07 13.81
C ASP A 342 -9.19 12.23 14.93
N SER A 343 -8.67 13.45 15.08
CA SER A 343 -7.71 13.74 16.15
C SER A 343 -8.41 13.62 17.50
N PRO A 344 -7.85 12.85 18.46
CA PRO A 344 -8.47 12.67 19.77
C PRO A 344 -8.59 14.03 20.46
N ARG A 345 -9.78 14.35 20.98
CA ARG A 345 -10.00 15.58 21.75
C ARG A 345 -9.99 15.25 23.23
N ALA A 346 -9.33 16.10 24.02
CA ALA A 346 -9.35 15.96 25.48
C ALA A 346 -10.77 16.07 26.07
N SER A 347 -11.72 16.66 25.33
CA SER A 347 -13.14 16.75 25.68
C SER A 347 -13.94 15.46 25.50
N ASP A 348 -13.38 14.47 24.80
CA ASP A 348 -14.07 13.23 24.46
C ASP A 348 -13.74 12.10 25.47
N ARG A 349 -13.06 12.45 26.56
CA ARG A 349 -12.74 11.58 27.71
C ARG A 349 -13.45 12.03 28.97
#